data_AF-A0A2M8DBJ7-F1
#
_entry.id   AF-A0A2M8DBJ7-F1
#
_cell.length_a   1.000
_cell.length_b   1.000
_cell.length_c   1.000
_cell.angle_alpha   90.00
_cell.angle_beta   90.00
_cell.angle_gamma   90.00
#
_symmetry.space_group_name_H-M   'P 1'
#
loop_
_entity.id
_entity.type
_entity.pdbx_description
1 polymer ?
#
loop_
_entity_poly.entity_id
_entity_poly.type
_entity_poly.pdbx_seq_one_letter_code
_entity_poly.pdbx_strand_id
1 'polypeptide(L)' 'EKQLDSIKTEGLTPMEQKKIIKKLEREMKNQANEMNFELAIRIRDKVREMKK' A
#
# COMPACT_ATOMS: atom_id res chain seq x y z
N GLU A 1 14.62 -3.85 3.03
CA GLU A 1 13.75 -2.91 2.29
C GLU A 1 13.30 -3.47 0.92
N LYS A 2 12.69 -4.67 0.85
CA LYS A 2 12.41 -5.37 -0.43
C LYS A 2 10.99 -5.91 -0.61
N GLN A 3 10.03 -5.52 0.24
CA GLN A 3 8.68 -6.11 0.22
C GLN A 3 7.64 -5.32 -0.60
N LEU A 4 7.88 -4.05 -0.91
CA LEU A 4 6.92 -3.21 -1.65
C LEU A 4 7.02 -3.39 -3.18
N ASP A 5 8.22 -3.63 -3.71
CA ASP A 5 8.46 -3.79 -5.16
C ASP A 5 7.96 -5.12 -5.73
N SER A 6 7.67 -6.10 -4.88
CA SER A 6 7.20 -7.43 -5.29
C SER A 6 5.68 -7.55 -5.48
N ILE A 7 4.91 -6.46 -5.32
CA ILE A 7 3.48 -6.49 -5.63
C ILE A 7 3.32 -6.44 -7.16
N LYS A 8 3.40 -7.62 -7.80
CA LYS A 8 3.00 -7.82 -9.19
C LYS A 8 1.52 -7.48 -9.31
N THR A 9 1.23 -6.33 -9.90
CA THR A 9 -0.13 -5.86 -10.21
C THR A 9 -0.71 -6.51 -11.47
N GLU A 10 0.12 -7.20 -12.25
CA GLU A 10 -0.28 -7.95 -13.44
C GLU A 10 -1.02 -9.23 -13.05
N GLY A 11 -2.35 -9.25 -13.24
CA GLY A 11 -3.20 -10.42 -13.02
C GLY A 11 -4.15 -10.32 -11.82
N LEU A 12 -4.15 -9.21 -11.08
CA LEU A 12 -5.11 -9.01 -9.99
C LEU A 12 -6.50 -8.69 -10.55
N THR A 13 -7.50 -9.41 -10.06
CA THR A 13 -8.90 -9.03 -10.26
C THR A 13 -9.18 -7.70 -9.54
N PRO A 14 -10.17 -6.89 -9.99
CA PRO A 14 -10.56 -5.65 -9.31
C PRO A 14 -10.88 -5.84 -7.82
N MET A 15 -11.30 -7.06 -7.43
CA MET A 15 -11.57 -7.42 -6.04
C MET A 15 -10.29 -7.58 -5.22
N GLU A 16 -9.25 -8.18 -5.78
CA GLU A 16 -7.96 -8.35 -5.12
C GLU A 16 -7.21 -7.02 -4.99
N GLN A 17 -7.29 -6.16 -6.01
CA GLN A 17 -6.77 -4.80 -5.95
C GLN A 17 -7.39 -4.02 -4.79
N LYS A 18 -8.72 -4.10 -4.60
CA LYS A 18 -9.42 -3.49 -3.47
C LYS A 18 -8.96 -4.05 -2.12
N LYS A 19 -8.70 -5.36 -2.02
CA LYS A 19 -8.16 -5.98 -0.80
C LYS A 19 -6.76 -5.48 -0.46
N ILE A 20 -5.88 -5.39 -1.47
CA ILE A 20 -4.51 -4.90 -1.30
C ILE A 20 -4.51 -3.43 -0.89
N ILE A 21 -5.32 -2.59 -1.56
CA ILE A 21 -5.50 -1.19 -1.18
C ILE A 21 -5.92 -1.06 0.28
N LYS A 22 -6.93 -1.81 0.73
CA LYS A 22 -7.38 -1.78 2.14
C LYS A 22 -6.29 -2.21 3.12
N LYS A 23 -5.48 -3.21 2.75
CA LYS A 23 -4.35 -3.68 3.58
C LYS A 23 -3.28 -2.60 3.70
N LEU A 24 -2.92 -1.95 2.59
CA LEU A 24 -1.97 -0.85 2.56
C LEU A 24 -2.48 0.37 3.33
N GLU A 25 -3.77 0.72 3.23
CA GLU A 25 -4.36 1.81 4.04
C GLU A 25 -4.30 1.53 5.54
N ARG A 26 -4.51 0.29 5.97
CA ARG A 26 -4.35 -0.11 7.38
C ARG A 26 -2.89 0.00 7.82
N GLU A 27 -1.97 -0.50 6.99
CA GLU A 27 -0.54 -0.45 7.29
C GLU A 27 -0.02 0.99 7.37
N MET A 28 -0.45 1.87 6.45
CA MET A 28 -0.14 3.30 6.49
C MET A 28 -0.53 3.93 7.84
N LYS A 29 -1.71 3.60 8.38
CA LYS A 29 -2.16 4.12 9.68
C LYS A 29 -1.32 3.57 10.83
N ASN A 30 -0.94 2.29 10.79
CA ASN A 30 -0.05 1.69 11.79
C ASN A 30 1.30 2.42 11.79
N GLN A 31 1.90 2.61 10.62
CA GLN A 31 3.18 3.30 10.47
C GLN A 31 3.10 4.76 10.95
N ALA A 32 1.98 5.46 10.69
CA ALA A 32 1.76 6.80 11.24
C ALA A 32 1.64 6.82 12.76
N ASN A 33 0.97 5.83 13.37
CA ASN A 33 0.86 5.70 14.82
C ASN A 33 2.22 5.40 15.48
N GLU A 34 3.07 4.66 14.78
CA GLU A 34 4.46 4.35 15.19
C GLU A 34 5.43 5.50 14.89
N MET A 35 4.94 6.67 14.45
CA MET A 35 5.74 7.83 14.03
C MET A 35 6.70 7.56 12.85
N ASN A 36 6.48 6.47 12.12
CA ASN A 36 7.22 6.13 10.90
C ASN A 36 6.59 6.80 9.68
N PHE A 37 6.73 8.12 9.61
CA PHE A 37 6.08 8.94 8.58
C PHE A 37 6.63 8.69 7.18
N GLU A 38 7.93 8.39 7.05
CA GLU A 38 8.54 8.12 5.75
C GLU A 38 7.90 6.90 5.10
N LEU A 39 7.74 5.81 5.86
CA LEU A 39 7.09 4.61 5.35
C LEU A 39 5.59 4.84 5.10
N ALA A 40 4.91 5.58 5.99
CA ALA A 40 3.51 5.95 5.78
C ALA A 40 3.30 6.76 4.49
N ILE A 41 4.20 7.70 4.18
CA ILE A 41 4.16 8.50 2.94
C ILE A 41 4.36 7.60 1.71
N ARG A 42 5.35 6.70 1.74
CA ARG A 42 5.59 5.75 0.64
C ARG A 42 4.36 4.87 0.39
N ILE A 43 3.71 4.38 1.45
CA ILE A 43 2.49 3.57 1.33
C ILE A 43 1.34 4.40 0.75
N ARG A 44 1.16 5.65 1.19
CA ARG A 44 0.14 6.58 0.67
C ARG A 44 0.28 6.76 -0.83
N ASP A 45 1.49 7.01 -1.31
CA ASP A 45 1.75 7.27 -2.72
C ASP A 45 1.52 6.03 -3.56
N LYS A 46 1.87 4.84 -3.04
CA LYS A 46 1.55 3.56 -3.69
C LYS A 46 0.03 3.31 -3.78
N VAL A 47 -0.72 3.60 -2.71
CA VAL A 47 -2.18 3.48 -2.71
C VAL A 47 -2.81 4.43 -3.75
N ARG A 48 -2.27 5.64 -3.91
CA ARG A 48 -2.74 6.58 -4.94
C ARG A 48 -2.45 6.09 -6.35
N GLU A 49 -1.26 5.54 -6.59
CA GLU A 49 -0.89 4.94 -7.89
C GLU A 49 -1.82 3.78 -8.24
N MET A 50 -2.14 2.91 -7.28
CA MET A 50 -3.04 1.77 -7.49
C MET A 50 -4.52 2.13 -7.66
N LYS A 51 -4.94 3.34 -7.29
CA LYS A 51 -6.31 3.84 -7.45
C LYS A 51 -6.53 4.62 -8.76
N LYS A 52 -5.44 5.00 -9.44
CA LYS A 52 -5.50 5.57 -10.79
C LYS A 52 -5.90 4.50 -11.80
#